data_AF-A0AAD7KZ58-F1
#
_entry.id   AF-A0AAD7KZ58-F1
#
_cell.length_a   1.000
_cell.length_b   1.000
_cell.length_c   1.000
_cell.angle_alpha   90.00
_cell.angle_beta   90.00
_cell.angle_gamma   90.00
#
_symmetry.space_group_name_H-M   'P 1'
#
loop_
_entity.id
_entity.type
_entity.pdbx_description
1 polymer ?
#
loop_
_entity_poly.entity_id
_entity_poly.type
_entity_poly.pdbx_seq_one_letter_code
_entity_poly.pdbx_strand_id
1 'polypeptide(L)'
;MDVMHQYCWMTQPPSQASKMQDQIEIQARGFEVIDAIKTSVEAACNATVSCADILALATRDGVVLLGGPSWTVPLGRRDSRTASQSAANSQIPGPSSNLATLTAMFSAKGLNARELTILSGAHTIGLAQCGNFRNRIYNDTNINASFATTRRANCPADGSGNTNLAPLDTLTKNQFDNNYYQNLLVRRGLLHSDQELFNGGSQDALVRTYSTNNAAFSTDFAAAMVKLGNISPLTGTNGEIRRNCGDSQLSLNYKIIWVNIYMWLNKFCIRVLQHQNVLLVKMYLLKFIKCLYMRYSCLSQFSE
;
A
#
# COMPACT_ATOMS: atom_id res chain seq x y z
N MET A 1 9.56 -29.16 42.47
CA MET A 1 9.90 -28.28 43.60
C MET A 1 11.10 -27.46 43.14
N ASP A 2 10.86 -26.22 42.68
CA ASP A 2 11.01 -25.00 43.50
C ASP A 2 12.53 -24.65 43.65
N VAL A 3 13.10 -23.46 43.41
CA VAL A 3 12.68 -22.06 43.15
C VAL A 3 13.91 -21.26 42.64
N MET A 4 13.67 -20.25 41.78
CA MET A 4 14.31 -18.93 41.53
C MET A 4 15.80 -18.60 41.73
N HIS A 5 16.36 -17.91 40.72
CA HIS A 5 16.75 -16.47 40.67
C HIS A 5 17.19 -16.18 39.19
N GLN A 6 16.66 -15.28 38.34
CA GLN A 6 16.33 -13.82 38.38
C GLN A 6 17.55 -12.96 38.78
N TYR A 7 18.12 -12.08 37.95
CA TYR A 7 17.63 -10.80 37.40
C TYR A 7 18.28 -10.48 36.02
N CYS A 8 17.63 -9.81 35.06
CA CYS A 8 17.56 -8.34 35.05
C CYS A 8 16.30 -7.82 34.34
N TRP A 9 15.50 -7.08 35.11
CA TRP A 9 14.40 -6.23 34.65
C TRP A 9 14.94 -4.81 34.41
N MET A 10 14.40 -4.10 33.43
CA MET A 10 14.06 -2.69 33.63
C MET A 10 12.54 -2.62 33.73
N THR A 11 12.05 -2.35 34.94
CA THR A 11 10.68 -1.96 35.26
C THR A 11 10.52 -0.45 35.02
N GLN A 12 9.38 -0.05 34.45
CA GLN A 12 8.76 1.24 34.74
C GLN A 12 7.50 0.99 35.63
N PRO A 13 7.10 1.95 36.49
CA PRO A 13 6.16 1.76 37.59
C PRO A 13 4.69 1.57 37.16
N PRO A 14 3.85 0.94 38.01
CA PRO A 14 2.44 0.70 37.74
C PRO A 14 1.61 1.95 38.05
N SER A 15 1.50 2.87 37.07
CA SER A 15 0.45 3.90 37.10
C SER A 15 0.03 4.45 35.73
N GLN A 16 0.42 3.82 34.61
CA GLN A 16 -0.17 4.12 33.29
C GLN A 16 -0.50 2.85 32.47
N ALA A 17 -0.98 1.80 33.14
CA ALA A 17 -1.50 0.59 32.49
C ALA A 17 -2.87 0.79 31.79
N SER A 18 -3.17 1.99 31.29
CA SER A 18 -4.45 2.29 30.63
C SER A 18 -4.35 3.06 29.30
N LYS A 19 -3.18 3.41 28.75
CA LYS A 19 -3.07 4.11 27.44
C LYS A 19 -1.83 3.79 26.59
N MET A 20 -1.48 2.52 26.45
CA MET A 20 -0.56 1.98 25.43
C MET A 20 -1.27 0.71 24.91
N GLN A 21 -1.56 0.48 23.63
CA GLN A 21 -0.70 0.69 22.48
C GLN A 21 -1.52 0.40 21.18
N ASP A 22 -2.17 1.40 20.59
CA ASP A 22 -2.61 1.32 19.18
C ASP A 22 -1.36 1.45 18.30
N GLN A 23 -0.53 0.40 18.22
CA GLN A 23 0.54 0.35 17.23
C GLN A 23 -0.05 -0.21 15.95
N ILE A 24 -0.05 0.62 14.92
CA ILE A 24 -0.32 0.22 13.55
C ILE A 24 0.82 -0.72 13.13
N GLU A 25 0.61 -2.04 13.24
CA GLU A 25 1.51 -3.03 12.67
C GLU A 25 1.21 -3.17 11.16
N ILE A 26 1.65 -2.21 10.35
CA ILE A 26 1.63 -2.35 8.88
C ILE A 26 2.75 -3.32 8.49
N GLN A 27 2.39 -4.58 8.25
CA GLN A 27 3.28 -5.53 7.59
C GLN A 27 3.24 -5.29 6.08
N ALA A 28 4.17 -4.46 5.59
CA ALA A 28 4.44 -4.34 4.16
C ALA A 28 5.14 -5.62 3.64
N ARG A 29 4.84 -5.98 2.39
CA ARG A 29 5.40 -7.16 1.69
C ARG A 29 6.01 -6.72 0.35
N GLY A 30 6.70 -7.61 -0.38
CA GLY A 30 7.17 -7.33 -1.74
C GLY A 30 8.50 -6.60 -1.84
N PHE A 31 9.27 -6.53 -0.75
CA PHE A 31 10.62 -5.94 -0.75
C PHE A 31 11.57 -6.74 -1.66
N GLU A 32 11.46 -8.07 -1.61
CA GLU A 32 12.24 -9.01 -2.40
C GLU A 32 12.09 -8.81 -3.92
N VAL A 33 10.90 -8.39 -4.35
CA VAL A 33 10.62 -8.08 -5.75
C VAL A 33 11.33 -6.80 -6.17
N ILE A 34 11.26 -5.76 -5.34
CA ILE A 34 11.91 -4.47 -5.63
C ILE A 34 13.42 -4.67 -5.70
N ASP A 35 14.00 -5.45 -4.80
CA ASP A 35 15.42 -5.78 -4.83
C ASP A 35 15.79 -6.57 -6.09
N ALA A 36 14.99 -7.56 -6.50
CA ALA A 36 15.23 -8.32 -7.74
C ALA A 36 15.13 -7.45 -9.01
N ILE A 37 14.16 -6.53 -9.07
CA ILE A 37 14.06 -5.53 -10.15
C ILE A 37 15.30 -4.66 -10.13
N LYS A 38 15.71 -4.17 -8.95
CA LYS A 38 16.88 -3.31 -8.81
C LYS A 38 18.15 -4.00 -9.30
N THR A 39 18.40 -5.25 -8.89
CA THR A 39 19.53 -6.03 -9.39
C THR A 39 19.54 -6.14 -10.92
N SER A 40 18.38 -6.42 -11.52
CA SER A 40 18.25 -6.52 -12.98
C SER A 40 18.51 -5.18 -13.68
N VAL A 41 18.02 -4.09 -13.11
CA VAL A 41 18.20 -2.74 -13.64
C VAL A 41 19.65 -2.28 -13.50
N GLU A 42 20.32 -2.54 -12.38
CA GLU A 42 21.73 -2.21 -12.20
C GLU A 42 22.64 -2.97 -13.17
N ALA A 43 22.30 -4.22 -13.51
CA ALA A 43 23.02 -4.97 -14.53
C ALA A 43 22.88 -4.37 -15.94
N ALA A 44 21.76 -3.70 -16.24
CA ALA A 44 21.51 -3.07 -17.54
C ALA A 44 21.97 -1.60 -17.61
N CYS A 45 21.81 -0.85 -16.51
CA CYS A 45 22.14 0.57 -16.40
C CYS A 45 22.53 0.93 -14.96
N ASN A 46 23.78 0.58 -14.61
CA ASN A 46 24.39 0.84 -13.32
C ASN A 46 24.18 2.28 -12.82
N ALA A 47 23.82 2.42 -11.54
CA ALA A 47 23.63 3.66 -10.81
C ALA A 47 22.76 4.72 -11.52
N THR A 48 21.80 4.29 -12.34
CA THR A 48 20.97 5.20 -13.16
C THR A 48 19.57 5.37 -12.60
N VAL A 49 18.89 4.29 -12.22
CA VAL A 49 17.47 4.31 -11.84
C VAL A 49 17.33 4.19 -10.33
N SER A 50 16.64 5.13 -9.68
CA SER A 50 16.41 5.10 -8.22
C SER A 50 15.44 3.99 -7.80
N CYS A 51 15.55 3.57 -6.53
CA CYS A 51 14.55 2.68 -5.93
C CYS A 51 13.17 3.33 -5.87
N ALA A 52 13.11 4.65 -5.67
CA ALA A 52 11.87 5.42 -5.70
C ALA A 52 11.14 5.32 -7.05
N ASP A 53 11.86 5.43 -8.18
CA ASP A 53 11.27 5.30 -9.50
C ASP A 53 10.90 3.85 -9.83
N ILE A 54 11.70 2.88 -9.39
CA ILE A 54 11.35 1.45 -9.51
C ILE A 54 10.02 1.17 -8.78
N LEU A 55 9.84 1.68 -7.57
CA LEU A 55 8.61 1.49 -6.81
C LEU A 55 7.38 2.09 -7.52
N ALA A 56 7.52 3.30 -8.07
CA ALA A 56 6.44 3.96 -8.80
C ALA A 56 6.07 3.19 -10.08
N LEU A 57 7.07 2.73 -10.85
CA LEU A 57 6.88 1.92 -12.05
C LEU A 57 6.26 0.55 -11.74
N ALA A 58 6.78 -0.14 -10.70
CA ALA A 58 6.28 -1.43 -10.28
C ALA A 58 4.81 -1.35 -9.82
N THR A 59 4.45 -0.27 -9.12
CA THR A 59 3.05 0.00 -8.72
C THR A 59 2.14 0.11 -9.94
N ARG A 60 2.50 0.95 -10.93
CA ARG A 60 1.71 1.11 -12.16
C ARG A 60 1.58 -0.21 -12.91
N ASP A 61 2.69 -0.90 -13.12
CA ASP A 61 2.69 -2.18 -13.84
C ASP A 61 1.89 -3.27 -13.10
N GLY A 62 1.89 -3.27 -11.76
CA GLY A 62 1.05 -4.14 -10.94
C GLY A 62 -0.44 -3.88 -11.12
N VAL A 63 -0.86 -2.62 -11.18
CA VAL A 63 -2.26 -2.25 -11.46
C VAL A 63 -2.69 -2.73 -12.84
N VAL A 64 -1.88 -2.45 -13.86
CA VAL A 64 -2.17 -2.87 -15.25
C VAL A 64 -2.25 -4.39 -15.37
N LEU A 65 -1.35 -5.13 -14.70
CA LEU A 65 -1.37 -6.59 -14.72
C LEU A 65 -2.66 -7.19 -14.15
N LEU A 66 -3.31 -6.46 -13.23
CA LEU A 66 -4.56 -6.88 -12.59
C LEU A 66 -5.80 -6.31 -13.31
N GLY A 67 -5.64 -5.75 -14.51
CA GLY A 67 -6.74 -5.25 -15.34
C GLY A 67 -7.10 -3.78 -15.12
N GLY A 68 -6.32 -3.06 -14.30
CA GLY A 68 -6.55 -1.66 -14.00
C GLY A 68 -5.99 -0.68 -15.05
N PRO A 69 -6.16 0.63 -14.81
CA PRO A 69 -5.68 1.66 -15.72
C PRO A 69 -4.15 1.69 -15.79
N SER A 70 -3.63 2.14 -16.93
CA SER A 70 -2.25 2.58 -17.04
C SER A 70 -2.18 4.11 -16.92
N TRP A 71 -1.04 4.63 -16.49
CA TRP A 71 -0.72 6.05 -16.52
C TRP A 71 0.76 6.25 -16.82
N THR A 72 1.12 7.43 -17.28
CA THR A 72 2.51 7.85 -17.41
C THR A 72 3.06 8.14 -16.01
N VAL A 73 4.10 7.41 -15.63
CA VAL A 73 4.77 7.61 -14.33
C VAL A 73 5.82 8.71 -14.52
N PRO A 74 5.73 9.86 -13.83
CA PRO A 74 6.83 10.84 -13.81
C PRO A 74 8.07 10.18 -13.22
N LEU A 75 9.25 10.38 -13.81
CA LEU A 75 10.52 9.80 -13.36
C LEU A 75 11.49 10.92 -12.93
N GLY A 76 12.62 10.53 -12.34
CA GLY A 76 13.66 11.43 -11.84
C GLY A 76 13.64 11.59 -10.32
N ARG A 77 12.93 10.72 -9.59
CA ARG A 77 13.01 10.69 -8.13
C ARG A 77 14.37 10.18 -7.70
N ARG A 78 14.81 10.63 -6.53
CA ARG A 78 16.03 10.16 -5.87
C ARG A 78 15.68 9.52 -4.54
N ASP A 79 16.53 8.60 -4.12
CA ASP A 79 16.35 7.85 -2.89
C ASP A 79 16.74 8.72 -1.69
N SER A 80 15.92 8.66 -0.64
CA SER A 80 16.25 9.24 0.67
C SER A 80 17.48 8.56 1.26
N ARG A 81 18.17 9.22 2.19
CA ARG A 81 19.24 8.60 3.00
C ARG A 81 18.78 8.24 4.42
N THR A 82 17.56 8.60 4.78
CA THR A 82 17.02 8.46 6.14
C THR A 82 15.71 7.69 6.16
N ALA A 83 15.37 7.17 7.34
CA ALA A 83 14.10 6.54 7.67
C ALA A 83 13.42 7.24 8.88
N SER A 84 12.09 7.14 9.07
CA SER A 84 11.31 7.92 10.04
C SER A 84 10.06 7.15 10.47
N GLN A 85 10.22 6.39 11.56
CA GLN A 85 9.15 5.65 12.20
C GLN A 85 8.05 6.56 12.74
N SER A 86 8.41 7.73 13.29
CA SER A 86 7.44 8.68 13.82
C SER A 86 6.55 9.25 12.71
N ALA A 87 7.12 9.56 11.55
CA ALA A 87 6.33 9.98 10.38
C ALA A 87 5.40 8.86 9.92
N ALA A 88 5.86 7.61 9.88
CA ALA A 88 5.01 6.49 9.55
C ALA A 88 3.81 6.36 10.51
N ASN A 89 4.06 6.35 11.82
CA ASN A 89 3.01 6.17 12.82
C ASN A 89 2.00 7.33 12.83
N SER A 90 2.42 8.55 12.48
CA SER A 90 1.56 9.75 12.56
C SER A 90 0.94 10.17 11.23
N GLN A 91 1.48 9.73 10.09
CA GLN A 91 1.08 10.23 8.76
C GLN A 91 0.37 9.18 7.91
N ILE A 92 0.28 7.93 8.38
CA ILE A 92 -0.46 6.86 7.70
C ILE A 92 -1.79 6.63 8.44
N PRO A 93 -2.94 6.74 7.76
CA PRO A 93 -4.22 6.50 8.40
C PRO A 93 -4.35 5.05 8.85
N GLY A 94 -4.96 4.86 10.02
CA GLY A 94 -5.27 3.53 10.55
C GLY A 94 -6.54 2.94 9.93
N PRO A 95 -6.73 1.61 10.00
CA PRO A 95 -7.93 0.95 9.49
C PRO A 95 -9.21 1.30 10.27
N SER A 96 -9.07 1.88 11.47
CA SER A 96 -10.14 2.36 12.36
C SER A 96 -10.41 3.87 12.26
N SER A 97 -9.73 4.60 11.36
CA SER A 97 -9.93 6.04 11.22
C SER A 97 -11.30 6.39 10.64
N ASN A 98 -11.96 7.40 11.23
CA ASN A 98 -13.21 7.96 10.72
C ASN A 98 -12.98 8.90 9.51
N LEU A 99 -14.07 9.28 8.83
CA LEU A 99 -13.98 10.12 7.62
C LEU A 99 -13.26 11.48 7.84
N ALA A 100 -13.47 12.11 9.00
CA ALA A 100 -12.84 13.40 9.31
C ALA A 100 -11.32 13.26 9.46
N THR A 101 -10.85 12.24 10.17
CA THR A 101 -9.43 11.91 10.30
C THR A 101 -8.83 11.59 8.94
N LEU A 102 -9.47 10.74 8.14
CA LEU A 102 -8.99 10.40 6.79
C LEU A 102 -8.85 11.66 5.92
N THR A 103 -9.86 12.52 5.91
CA THR A 103 -9.85 13.76 5.11
C THR A 103 -8.74 14.71 5.56
N ALA A 104 -8.54 14.87 6.87
CA ALA A 104 -7.47 15.71 7.42
C ALA A 104 -6.08 15.17 7.04
N MET A 105 -5.86 13.86 7.15
CA MET A 105 -4.58 13.24 6.82
C MET A 105 -4.25 13.30 5.32
N PHE A 106 -5.24 13.11 4.44
CA PHE A 106 -5.06 13.30 3.00
C PHE A 106 -4.79 14.76 2.66
N SER A 107 -5.51 15.70 3.28
CA SER A 107 -5.31 17.14 3.10
C SER A 107 -3.90 17.58 3.52
N ALA A 108 -3.37 17.04 4.61
CA ALA A 108 -1.99 17.26 5.05
C ALA A 108 -0.93 16.77 4.04
N LYS A 109 -1.33 15.94 3.07
CA LYS A 109 -0.50 15.48 1.93
C LYS A 109 -0.84 16.19 0.62
N GLY A 110 -1.63 17.25 0.65
CA GLY A 110 -2.08 17.99 -0.54
C GLY A 110 -3.14 17.25 -1.36
N LEU A 111 -3.78 16.22 -0.79
CA LEU A 111 -4.83 15.44 -1.42
C LEU A 111 -6.20 15.85 -0.88
N ASN A 112 -7.18 16.04 -1.76
CA ASN A 112 -8.53 16.43 -1.35
C ASN A 112 -9.41 15.21 -1.01
N ALA A 113 -10.62 15.45 -0.51
CA ALA A 113 -11.56 14.39 -0.14
C ALA A 113 -11.98 13.51 -1.33
N ARG A 114 -12.03 14.05 -2.56
CA ARG A 114 -12.30 13.26 -3.77
C ARG A 114 -11.16 12.25 -3.99
N GLU A 115 -9.90 12.70 -3.87
CA GLU A 115 -8.71 11.87 -4.02
C GLU A 115 -8.59 10.82 -2.92
N LEU A 116 -9.04 11.11 -1.69
CA LEU A 116 -9.24 10.09 -0.65
C LEU A 116 -10.13 8.94 -1.16
N THR A 117 -11.34 9.25 -1.63
CA THR A 117 -12.27 8.21 -2.10
C THR A 117 -11.77 7.45 -3.33
N ILE A 118 -11.08 8.14 -4.24
CA ILE A 118 -10.44 7.50 -5.40
C ILE A 118 -9.35 6.53 -4.94
N LEU A 119 -8.42 6.99 -4.11
CA LEU A 119 -7.25 6.21 -3.72
C LEU A 119 -7.61 5.07 -2.77
N SER A 120 -8.66 5.19 -1.96
CA SER A 120 -9.24 4.06 -1.21
C SER A 120 -9.77 2.95 -2.13
N GLY A 121 -10.14 3.27 -3.38
CA GLY A 121 -10.49 2.30 -4.42
C GLY A 121 -9.41 1.26 -4.69
N ALA A 122 -8.16 1.57 -4.31
CA ALA A 122 -7.05 0.61 -4.22
C ALA A 122 -7.41 -0.74 -3.57
N HIS A 123 -8.31 -0.70 -2.59
CA HIS A 123 -8.70 -1.87 -1.81
C HIS A 123 -9.59 -2.85 -2.61
N THR A 124 -9.86 -2.57 -3.89
CA THR A 124 -10.38 -3.58 -4.85
C THR A 124 -9.46 -4.80 -4.96
N ILE A 125 -8.18 -4.66 -4.65
CA ILE A 125 -7.24 -5.80 -4.55
C ILE A 125 -6.60 -5.90 -3.17
N GLY A 126 -6.08 -7.09 -2.88
CA GLY A 126 -5.27 -7.35 -1.71
C GLY A 126 -6.02 -8.06 -0.60
N LEU A 127 -5.42 -8.04 0.59
CA LEU A 127 -5.87 -8.75 1.80
C LEU A 127 -5.70 -7.82 2.99
N ALA A 128 -6.38 -8.08 4.09
CA ALA A 128 -6.11 -7.48 5.39
C ALA A 128 -6.01 -8.59 6.45
N GLN A 129 -5.20 -8.35 7.47
CA GLN A 129 -5.13 -9.19 8.66
C GLN A 129 -6.33 -8.94 9.57
N CYS A 130 -6.82 -9.99 10.23
CA CYS A 130 -7.94 -9.95 11.17
C CYS A 130 -7.78 -8.88 12.25
N GLY A 131 -6.56 -8.65 12.75
CA GLY A 131 -6.26 -7.57 13.69
C GLY A 131 -6.78 -6.19 13.24
N ASN A 132 -6.76 -5.92 11.93
CA ASN A 132 -7.13 -4.63 11.35
C ASN A 132 -8.63 -4.43 11.15
N PHE A 133 -9.44 -5.48 11.20
CA PHE A 133 -10.90 -5.38 11.00
C PHE A 133 -11.73 -6.04 12.09
N ARG A 134 -11.11 -6.69 13.08
CA ARG A 134 -11.80 -7.37 14.18
C ARG A 134 -12.79 -6.45 14.87
N ASN A 135 -12.33 -5.27 15.31
CA ASN A 135 -13.17 -4.32 16.03
C ASN A 135 -14.46 -4.03 15.24
N ARG A 136 -14.32 -3.77 13.95
CA ARG A 136 -15.45 -3.52 13.05
C ARG A 136 -16.42 -4.69 12.98
N ILE A 137 -15.94 -5.90 12.69
CA ILE A 137 -16.84 -7.04 12.49
C ILE A 137 -17.57 -7.45 13.77
N TYR A 138 -17.12 -7.02 14.95
CA TYR A 138 -17.80 -7.29 16.23
C TYR A 138 -18.64 -6.11 16.73
N ASN A 139 -18.19 -4.86 16.53
CA ASN A 139 -18.75 -3.70 17.23
C ASN A 139 -19.41 -2.64 16.32
N ASP A 140 -19.11 -2.60 15.02
CA ASP A 140 -19.72 -1.61 14.14
C ASP A 140 -21.17 -1.99 13.79
N THR A 141 -22.03 -0.98 13.67
CA THR A 141 -23.45 -1.15 13.29
C THR A 141 -23.70 -0.92 11.80
N ASN A 142 -22.77 -0.28 11.10
CA ASN A 142 -22.83 0.01 9.66
C ASN A 142 -22.25 -1.12 8.79
N ILE A 143 -22.36 -2.38 9.24
CA ILE A 143 -21.88 -3.57 8.54
C ILE A 143 -23.04 -4.50 8.18
N ASN A 144 -22.97 -5.15 7.02
CA ASN A 144 -23.91 -6.21 6.68
C ASN A 144 -23.74 -7.41 7.64
N ALA A 145 -24.80 -7.80 8.36
CA ALA A 145 -24.73 -8.82 9.41
C ALA A 145 -24.23 -10.19 8.91
N SER A 146 -24.68 -10.63 7.71
CA SER A 146 -24.21 -11.88 7.12
C SER A 146 -22.72 -11.81 6.77
N PHE A 147 -22.26 -10.69 6.20
CA PHE A 147 -20.85 -10.47 5.92
C PHE A 147 -20.00 -10.49 7.19
N ALA A 148 -20.45 -9.82 8.27
CA ALA A 148 -19.81 -9.85 9.57
C ALA A 148 -19.65 -11.30 10.07
N THR A 149 -20.72 -12.08 10.06
CA THR A 149 -20.71 -13.50 10.43
C THR A 149 -19.71 -14.30 9.61
N THR A 150 -19.67 -14.12 8.28
CA THR A 150 -18.68 -14.79 7.42
C THR A 150 -17.24 -14.39 7.79
N ARG A 151 -16.98 -13.13 8.15
CA ARG A 151 -15.63 -12.70 8.56
C ARG A 151 -15.21 -13.26 9.92
N ARG A 152 -16.15 -13.36 10.88
CA ARG A 152 -15.90 -13.89 12.24
C ARG A 152 -15.43 -15.34 12.22
N ALA A 153 -15.86 -16.14 11.23
CA ALA A 153 -15.45 -17.55 11.10
C ALA A 153 -13.92 -17.75 11.07
N ASN A 154 -13.17 -16.81 10.48
CA ASN A 154 -11.70 -16.84 10.42
C ASN A 154 -11.06 -15.68 11.20
N CYS A 155 -11.82 -14.97 12.04
CA CYS A 155 -11.33 -13.86 12.83
C CYS A 155 -11.94 -13.89 14.26
N PRO A 156 -11.44 -14.78 15.13
CA PRO A 156 -11.91 -14.94 16.50
C PRO A 156 -11.84 -13.67 17.35
N ALA A 157 -12.79 -13.52 18.28
CA ALA A 157 -12.94 -12.36 19.15
C ALA A 157 -11.79 -12.21 20.17
N ASP A 158 -11.23 -13.33 20.61
CA ASP A 158 -10.18 -13.42 21.63
C ASP A 158 -8.78 -13.02 21.14
N GLY A 159 -8.64 -12.67 19.86
CA GLY A 159 -7.35 -12.32 19.26
C GLY A 159 -6.61 -13.49 18.63
N SER A 160 -7.01 -14.74 18.92
CA SER A 160 -6.40 -15.92 18.32
C SER A 160 -6.64 -15.90 16.81
N GLY A 161 -5.60 -15.68 16.01
CA GLY A 161 -5.74 -15.47 14.56
C GLY A 161 -5.69 -14.01 14.09
N ASN A 162 -5.08 -13.09 14.85
CA ASN A 162 -4.74 -11.73 14.39
C ASN A 162 -4.17 -11.68 12.97
N THR A 163 -3.34 -12.66 12.59
CA THR A 163 -2.65 -12.73 11.30
C THR A 163 -3.48 -13.36 10.17
N ASN A 164 -4.67 -13.89 10.48
CA ASN A 164 -5.55 -14.49 9.46
C ASN A 164 -5.94 -13.46 8.41
N LEU A 165 -5.89 -13.85 7.15
CA LEU A 165 -6.09 -12.95 6.02
C LEU A 165 -7.52 -13.04 5.48
N ALA A 166 -8.10 -11.88 5.20
CA ALA A 166 -9.35 -11.74 4.47
C ALA A 166 -9.14 -10.82 3.25
N PRO A 167 -9.76 -11.10 2.09
CA PRO A 167 -9.71 -10.19 0.94
C PRO A 167 -10.44 -8.88 1.24
N LEU A 168 -9.84 -7.77 0.82
CA LEU A 168 -10.43 -6.42 0.91
C LEU A 168 -11.65 -6.30 -0.01
N ASP A 169 -11.59 -6.92 -1.18
CA ASP A 169 -12.72 -7.08 -2.10
C ASP A 169 -13.23 -8.53 -2.12
N THR A 170 -14.50 -8.72 -1.80
CA THR A 170 -15.10 -10.06 -1.76
C THR A 170 -15.65 -10.56 -3.09
N LEU A 171 -15.87 -9.67 -4.05
CA LEU A 171 -16.42 -10.01 -5.36
C LEU A 171 -15.30 -10.42 -6.33
N THR A 172 -14.25 -9.61 -6.45
CA THR A 172 -13.14 -9.84 -7.39
C THR A 172 -11.78 -9.71 -6.72
N LYS A 173 -11.45 -10.71 -5.91
CA LYS A 173 -10.22 -10.72 -5.09
C LYS A 173 -8.92 -10.37 -5.83
N ASN A 174 -8.81 -10.62 -7.14
CA ASN A 174 -7.57 -10.50 -7.94
C ASN A 174 -7.74 -9.59 -9.17
N GLN A 175 -8.76 -8.74 -9.24
CA GLN A 175 -8.94 -7.83 -10.37
C GLN A 175 -9.01 -6.40 -9.86
N PHE A 176 -8.40 -5.48 -10.59
CA PHE A 176 -8.50 -4.07 -10.30
C PHE A 176 -9.73 -3.51 -11.01
N ASP A 177 -10.83 -3.38 -10.28
CA ASP A 177 -12.12 -2.92 -10.80
C ASP A 177 -12.88 -2.07 -9.76
N ASN A 178 -14.14 -1.78 -10.02
CA ASN A 178 -14.98 -0.95 -9.15
C ASN A 178 -15.79 -1.74 -8.10
N ASN A 179 -15.55 -3.05 -7.94
CA ASN A 179 -16.30 -3.86 -6.98
C ASN A 179 -16.06 -3.45 -5.54
N TYR A 180 -14.93 -2.80 -5.24
CA TYR A 180 -14.72 -2.11 -3.97
C TYR A 180 -15.91 -1.21 -3.62
N TYR A 181 -16.31 -0.33 -4.54
CA TYR A 181 -17.42 0.59 -4.32
C TYR A 181 -18.77 -0.13 -4.28
N GLN A 182 -18.96 -1.20 -5.06
CA GLN A 182 -20.16 -2.03 -4.99
C GLN A 182 -20.29 -2.70 -3.61
N ASN A 183 -19.19 -3.17 -3.02
CA ASN A 183 -19.18 -3.70 -1.66
C ASN A 183 -19.61 -2.64 -0.64
N LEU A 184 -19.16 -1.38 -0.77
CA LEU A 184 -19.54 -0.30 0.15
C LEU A 184 -21.05 -0.03 0.15
N LEU A 185 -21.69 -0.06 -1.03
CA LEU A 185 -23.13 0.15 -1.17
C LEU A 185 -23.98 -0.85 -0.37
N VAL A 186 -23.48 -2.08 -0.24
CA VAL A 186 -24.15 -3.17 0.50
C VAL A 186 -23.54 -3.41 1.89
N ARG A 187 -22.83 -2.42 2.44
CA ARG A 187 -22.20 -2.45 3.78
C ARG A 187 -21.18 -3.58 3.97
N ARG A 188 -20.44 -3.91 2.91
CA ARG A 188 -19.42 -4.96 2.85
C ARG A 188 -17.99 -4.42 2.70
N GLY A 189 -17.74 -3.14 2.99
CA GLY A 189 -16.36 -2.67 3.20
C GLY A 189 -15.69 -3.51 4.29
N LEU A 190 -14.40 -3.85 4.18
CA LEU A 190 -13.75 -4.72 5.17
C LEU A 190 -13.32 -3.94 6.40
N LEU A 191 -12.60 -2.83 6.19
CA LEU A 191 -12.10 -1.96 7.24
C LEU A 191 -13.17 -0.95 7.66
N HIS A 192 -13.01 -0.36 8.84
CA HIS A 192 -13.88 0.73 9.29
C HIS A 192 -13.69 1.95 8.39
N SER A 193 -12.44 2.32 8.12
CA SER A 193 -12.08 3.40 7.19
C SER A 193 -12.66 3.23 5.78
N ASP A 194 -12.89 2.00 5.31
CA ASP A 194 -13.56 1.76 4.03
C ASP A 194 -15.03 2.16 4.07
N GLN A 195 -15.74 1.71 5.11
CA GLN A 195 -17.19 1.91 5.21
C GLN A 195 -17.53 3.38 5.52
N GLU A 196 -16.61 4.13 6.12
CA GLU A 196 -16.74 5.56 6.38
C GLU A 196 -16.88 6.40 5.09
N LEU A 197 -16.50 5.88 3.93
CA LEU A 197 -16.73 6.53 2.63
C LEU A 197 -18.20 6.43 2.17
N PHE A 198 -18.98 5.52 2.74
CA PHE A 198 -20.40 5.33 2.42
C PHE A 198 -21.21 5.10 3.69
N ASN A 199 -21.48 6.20 4.40
CA ASN A 199 -22.13 6.20 5.71
C ASN A 199 -23.09 7.39 5.89
N GLY A 200 -23.70 7.88 4.79
CA GLY A 200 -24.58 9.05 4.80
C GLY A 200 -23.84 10.39 4.77
N GLY A 201 -22.58 10.39 4.30
CA GLY A 201 -21.68 11.54 4.35
C GLY A 201 -21.42 12.18 2.99
N SER A 202 -20.46 13.11 2.94
CA SER A 202 -20.10 13.87 1.74
C SER A 202 -19.55 13.01 0.60
N GLN A 203 -19.03 11.81 0.90
CA GLN A 203 -18.41 10.92 -0.09
C GLN A 203 -19.41 9.98 -0.78
N ASP A 204 -20.65 9.85 -0.28
CA ASP A 204 -21.63 8.88 -0.75
C ASP A 204 -21.93 9.00 -2.27
N ALA A 205 -22.05 10.24 -2.77
CA ALA A 205 -22.33 10.50 -4.18
C ALA A 205 -21.21 10.01 -5.10
N LEU A 206 -19.96 10.14 -4.64
CA LEU A 206 -18.79 9.71 -5.39
C LEU A 206 -18.66 8.18 -5.38
N VAL A 207 -18.93 7.54 -4.24
CA VAL A 207 -19.00 6.07 -4.15
C VAL A 207 -20.05 5.50 -5.10
N ARG A 208 -21.25 6.08 -5.18
CA ARG A 208 -22.29 5.66 -6.14
C ARG A 208 -21.87 5.86 -7.59
N THR A 209 -21.12 6.91 -7.87
CA THR A 209 -20.60 7.16 -9.22
C THR A 209 -19.64 6.04 -9.63
N TYR A 210 -18.66 5.72 -8.79
CA TYR A 210 -17.68 4.69 -9.12
C TYR A 210 -18.25 3.28 -9.10
N SER A 211 -19.22 2.97 -8.23
CA SER A 211 -19.86 1.64 -8.21
C SER A 211 -20.58 1.28 -9.50
N THR A 212 -21.03 2.27 -10.27
CA THR A 212 -21.74 2.07 -11.55
C THR A 212 -20.88 2.40 -12.78
N ASN A 213 -19.75 3.08 -12.59
CA ASN A 213 -18.89 3.53 -13.69
C ASN A 213 -17.40 3.20 -13.43
N ASN A 214 -17.00 2.00 -13.84
CA ASN A 214 -15.60 1.54 -13.73
C ASN A 214 -14.63 2.39 -14.56
N ALA A 215 -15.08 2.96 -15.69
CA ALA A 215 -14.25 3.82 -16.53
C ALA A 215 -13.91 5.13 -15.82
N ALA A 216 -14.90 5.77 -15.18
CA ALA A 216 -14.68 6.97 -14.37
C ALA A 216 -13.72 6.71 -13.21
N PHE A 217 -13.89 5.59 -12.50
CA PHE A 217 -12.95 5.17 -11.46
C PHE A 217 -11.53 5.00 -12.01
N SER A 218 -11.38 4.28 -13.11
CA SER A 218 -10.07 4.00 -13.72
C SER A 218 -9.35 5.27 -14.16
N THR A 219 -10.05 6.21 -14.82
CA THR A 219 -9.49 7.49 -15.25
C THR A 219 -9.03 8.34 -14.06
N ASP A 220 -9.89 8.48 -13.04
CA ASP A 220 -9.59 9.32 -11.89
C ASP A 220 -8.52 8.69 -10.99
N PHE A 221 -8.49 7.36 -10.89
CA PHE A 221 -7.45 6.61 -10.17
C PHE A 221 -6.07 6.84 -10.79
N ALA A 222 -5.96 6.78 -12.12
CA ALA A 222 -4.72 7.11 -12.83
C ALA A 222 -4.23 8.52 -12.50
N ALA A 223 -5.12 9.52 -12.54
CA ALA A 223 -4.76 10.91 -12.22
C ALA A 223 -4.34 11.07 -10.75
N ALA A 224 -5.08 10.46 -9.80
CA ALA A 224 -4.77 10.50 -8.38
C ALA A 224 -3.43 9.81 -8.07
N MET A 225 -3.09 8.71 -8.74
CA MET A 225 -1.80 8.02 -8.59
C MET A 225 -0.61 8.87 -9.06
N VAL A 226 -0.77 9.64 -10.14
CA VAL A 226 0.26 10.59 -10.59
C VAL A 226 0.49 11.66 -9.51
N LYS A 227 -0.58 12.20 -8.94
CA LYS A 227 -0.48 13.20 -7.85
C LYS A 227 0.14 12.60 -6.59
N LEU A 228 -0.29 11.41 -6.17
CA LEU A 228 0.26 10.67 -5.03
C LEU A 228 1.77 10.43 -5.20
N GLY A 229 2.20 10.04 -6.40
CA GLY A 229 3.61 9.84 -6.72
C GLY A 229 4.46 11.13 -6.72
N ASN A 230 3.84 12.31 -6.68
CA ASN A 230 4.51 13.62 -6.68
C ASN A 230 4.50 14.31 -5.31
N ILE A 231 4.13 13.60 -4.24
CA ILE A 231 4.23 14.12 -2.88
C ILE A 231 5.70 14.15 -2.46
N SER A 232 6.24 15.37 -2.31
CA SER A 232 7.56 15.65 -1.73
C SER A 232 8.72 14.79 -2.27
N PRO A 233 8.89 14.63 -3.60
CA PRO A 233 9.98 13.84 -4.15
C PRO A 233 11.33 14.54 -3.92
N LEU A 234 12.38 13.76 -3.67
CA LEU A 234 13.75 14.24 -3.83
C LEU A 234 14.10 14.20 -5.33
N THR A 235 14.66 15.29 -5.86
CA THR A 235 15.00 15.44 -7.28
C THR A 235 16.33 16.17 -7.45
N GLY A 236 16.83 16.25 -8.69
CA GLY A 236 18.08 16.94 -9.01
C GLY A 236 19.28 16.28 -8.35
N THR A 237 19.96 16.99 -7.44
CA THR A 237 21.09 16.46 -6.67
C THR A 237 20.72 16.03 -5.25
N ASN A 238 19.46 16.23 -4.83
CA ASN A 238 19.01 15.88 -3.49
C ASN A 238 18.77 14.37 -3.37
N GLY A 239 19.40 13.71 -2.40
CA GLY A 239 19.33 12.25 -2.24
C GLY A 239 20.35 11.49 -3.12
N GLU A 240 20.11 10.21 -3.34
CA GLU A 240 21.05 9.31 -4.03
C GLU A 240 20.37 8.38 -5.05
N ILE A 241 21.19 7.69 -5.85
CA ILE A 241 20.74 6.49 -6.58
C ILE A 241 21.36 5.31 -5.86
N ARG A 242 20.57 4.62 -5.04
CA ARG A 242 21.06 3.44 -4.34
C ARG A 242 21.35 2.34 -5.35
N ARG A 243 22.35 1.49 -5.11
CA ARG A 243 22.55 0.25 -5.90
C ARG A 243 21.77 -0.94 -5.34
N ASN A 244 21.41 -0.87 -4.06
CA ASN A 244 20.59 -1.84 -3.37
C ASN A 244 19.52 -1.09 -2.56
N CYS A 245 18.24 -1.44 -2.76
CA CYS A 245 17.14 -0.74 -2.11
C CYS A 245 17.01 -1.10 -0.62
N GLY A 246 17.46 -2.29 -0.23
CA GLY A 246 17.47 -2.78 1.14
C GLY A 246 18.66 -2.33 2.00
N ASP A 247 19.72 -1.77 1.40
CA ASP A 247 21.04 -1.59 2.04
C ASP A 247 21.21 -0.30 2.83
N SER A 248 20.13 0.23 3.42
CA SER A 248 20.33 1.15 4.54
C SER A 248 20.92 0.35 5.69
N GLN A 249 22.08 0.74 6.22
CA GLN A 249 22.76 0.22 7.43
C GLN A 249 21.94 0.30 8.75
N LEU A 250 20.61 0.26 8.67
CA LEU A 250 19.65 0.13 9.77
C LEU A 250 18.75 -1.10 9.55
N SER A 251 19.35 -2.15 9.01
CA SER A 251 18.84 -3.52 8.98
C SER A 251 18.58 -4.00 10.41
N LEU A 252 17.34 -3.86 10.88
CA LEU A 252 16.54 -4.88 11.61
C LEU A 252 15.37 -4.30 12.41
N ASN A 253 15.26 -2.97 12.59
CA ASN A 253 14.14 -2.37 13.34
C ASN A 253 13.40 -1.20 12.66
N TYR A 254 13.82 -0.74 11.48
CA TYR A 254 13.26 0.50 10.92
C TYR A 254 13.16 0.46 9.39
N LYS A 255 12.14 -0.24 8.87
CA LYS A 255 11.74 -0.18 7.45
C LYS A 255 10.45 0.62 7.28
N ILE A 256 10.44 1.89 7.68
CA ILE A 256 9.31 2.76 7.33
C ILE A 256 9.77 4.18 6.94
N ILE A 257 10.18 4.35 5.68
CA ILE A 257 9.89 5.54 4.84
C ILE A 257 9.72 5.06 3.41
N TRP A 258 8.64 4.33 3.17
CA TRP A 258 8.09 4.25 1.81
C TRP A 258 6.56 4.45 1.81
N VAL A 259 5.96 4.82 2.95
CA VAL A 259 4.51 4.71 3.13
C VAL A 259 3.75 5.99 2.78
N ASN A 260 3.83 6.37 1.51
CA ASN A 260 2.70 7.04 0.87
C ASN A 260 1.93 6.08 -0.07
N ILE A 261 2.30 4.79 -0.16
CA ILE A 261 1.70 3.86 -1.12
C ILE A 261 1.26 2.50 -0.52
N TYR A 262 1.51 2.20 0.75
CA TYR A 262 1.44 0.79 1.21
C TYR A 262 0.10 0.38 1.84
N MET A 263 -0.86 0.06 0.96
CA MET A 263 -1.78 -1.07 1.15
C MET A 263 -1.65 -2.14 0.04
N TRP A 264 -0.64 -1.99 -0.82
CA TRP A 264 -0.68 -2.50 -2.19
C TRP A 264 0.07 -3.80 -2.49
N LEU A 265 0.70 -4.44 -1.51
CA LEU A 265 1.54 -5.64 -1.77
C LEU A 265 0.99 -6.93 -1.19
N ASN A 266 -0.34 -7.03 -1.04
CA ASN A 266 -0.97 -8.28 -0.59
C ASN A 266 -1.23 -9.30 -1.69
N LYS A 267 -1.03 -8.95 -2.97
CA LYS A 267 -1.21 -9.88 -4.11
C LYS A 267 -0.10 -9.93 -5.14
N PHE A 268 0.88 -9.02 -5.08
CA PHE A 268 2.04 -9.13 -5.97
C PHE A 268 2.77 -10.48 -5.78
N CYS A 269 2.80 -11.02 -4.55
CA CYS A 269 3.60 -12.20 -4.25
C CYS A 269 2.92 -13.57 -4.56
N ILE A 270 1.59 -13.67 -4.67
CA ILE A 270 0.93 -14.99 -4.80
C ILE A 270 0.89 -15.52 -6.23
N ARG A 271 0.70 -14.67 -7.27
CA ARG A 271 0.80 -15.15 -8.67
C ARG A 271 2.22 -15.14 -9.24
N VAL A 272 3.14 -14.37 -8.67
CA VAL A 272 4.56 -14.39 -9.07
C VAL A 272 5.24 -15.69 -8.59
N LEU A 273 4.75 -16.32 -7.51
CA LEU A 273 5.35 -17.55 -6.96
C LEU A 273 4.55 -18.84 -7.21
N GLN A 274 3.23 -18.80 -7.49
CA GLN A 274 2.46 -20.05 -7.75
C GLN A 274 2.48 -20.54 -9.20
N HIS A 275 2.96 -19.74 -10.15
CA HIS A 275 3.34 -20.25 -11.45
C HIS A 275 4.81 -19.91 -11.65
N GLN A 276 5.68 -20.91 -11.54
CA GLN A 276 6.97 -20.82 -12.22
C GLN A 276 6.69 -20.40 -13.66
N ASN A 277 7.14 -19.20 -14.01
CA ASN A 277 7.52 -18.91 -15.37
C ASN A 277 8.31 -17.61 -15.39
N VAL A 278 9.59 -17.77 -15.74
CA VAL A 278 10.47 -16.95 -16.57
C VAL A 278 9.83 -15.74 -17.33
N LEU A 279 8.52 -15.73 -17.59
CA LEU A 279 7.73 -14.69 -18.24
C LEU A 279 7.59 -13.36 -17.47
N LEU A 280 7.55 -13.32 -16.13
CA LEU A 280 7.44 -12.04 -15.40
C LEU A 280 8.77 -11.28 -15.41
N VAL A 281 9.87 -11.99 -15.12
CA VAL A 281 11.23 -11.47 -15.31
C VAL A 281 11.48 -11.14 -16.78
N LYS A 282 11.00 -11.96 -17.74
CA LYS A 282 11.04 -11.61 -19.18
C LYS A 282 10.15 -10.43 -19.55
N MET A 283 9.01 -10.18 -18.92
CA MET A 283 8.14 -9.02 -19.20
C MET A 283 8.76 -7.74 -18.66
N TYR A 284 9.33 -7.77 -17.46
CA TYR A 284 10.12 -6.65 -16.93
C TYR A 284 11.40 -6.46 -17.76
N LEU A 285 12.11 -7.53 -18.13
CA LEU A 285 13.20 -7.44 -19.11
C LEU A 285 12.71 -6.90 -20.44
N LEU A 286 11.56 -7.30 -21.00
CA LEU A 286 11.09 -6.84 -22.32
C LEU A 286 10.60 -5.38 -22.31
N LYS A 287 9.97 -4.92 -21.22
CA LYS A 287 9.64 -3.50 -21.02
C LYS A 287 10.88 -2.65 -20.77
N PHE A 288 11.87 -3.15 -20.01
CA PHE A 288 13.16 -2.48 -19.84
C PHE A 288 14.09 -2.64 -21.05
N ILE A 289 13.93 -3.67 -21.88
CA ILE A 289 14.59 -3.83 -23.19
C ILE A 289 13.92 -2.89 -24.20
N LYS A 290 12.65 -2.52 -24.02
CA LYS A 290 12.07 -1.35 -24.71
C LYS A 290 12.69 -0.02 -24.22
N CYS A 291 13.18 0.06 -22.98
CA CYS A 291 14.12 1.12 -22.59
C CYS A 291 15.50 0.97 -23.27
N LEU A 292 15.97 -0.26 -23.59
CA LEU A 292 17.12 -0.44 -24.49
C LEU A 292 16.84 0.08 -25.92
N TYR A 293 15.60 -0.01 -26.41
CA TYR A 293 15.22 0.55 -27.72
C TYR A 293 15.02 2.08 -27.69
N MET A 294 14.60 2.67 -26.57
CA MET A 294 14.69 4.14 -26.38
C MET A 294 16.11 4.61 -25.99
N ARG A 295 17.06 3.71 -25.76
CA ARG A 295 18.47 4.01 -25.46
C ARG A 295 19.38 4.13 -26.68
N TYR A 296 18.89 4.05 -27.92
CA TYR A 296 19.59 4.78 -28.98
C TYR A 296 19.65 6.29 -28.67
N SER A 297 18.79 6.80 -27.77
CA SER A 297 18.78 8.20 -27.34
C SER A 297 19.48 8.50 -26.01
N CYS A 298 19.98 7.51 -25.24
CA CYS A 298 20.85 7.81 -24.07
C CYS A 298 22.30 8.16 -24.47
N LEU A 299 22.65 8.08 -25.75
CA LEU A 299 24.01 8.33 -26.23
C LEU A 299 24.13 9.55 -27.19
N SER A 300 23.07 10.31 -27.47
CA SER A 300 23.11 11.37 -28.50
C SER A 300 22.57 12.75 -28.10
N GLN A 301 22.40 13.06 -26.80
CA GLN A 301 22.02 14.42 -26.35
C GLN A 301 22.90 14.98 -25.23
N PHE A 302 24.12 14.47 -25.06
CA PHE A 302 25.17 15.08 -24.22
C PHE A 302 26.50 15.18 -24.98
N SER A 303 26.46 15.67 -26.22
CA SER A 303 27.65 16.10 -26.97
C SER A 303 27.29 17.30 -27.86
N GLU A 304 27.30 18.48 -27.24
CA GLU A 304 27.80 19.80 -27.71
C GLU A 304 27.23 20.91 -26.79
#